data_AF-G4ZVM5-F1
#
_entry.id   AF-G4ZVM5-F1
#
_cell.length_a   1.000
_cell.length_b   1.000
_cell.length_c   1.000
_cell.angle_alpha   90.00
_cell.angle_beta   90.00
_cell.angle_gamma   90.00
#
_symmetry.space_group_name_H-M   'P 1'
#
loop_
_entity.id
_entity.type
_entity.pdbx_description
1 polymer ?
#
loop_
_entity_poly.entity_id
_entity_poly.type
_entity_poly.pdbx_seq_one_letter_code
_entity_poly.pdbx_strand_id
1 'polypeptide(L)'
;MERLAEAVNEATGRSVYPVADLAPCNELINEYTTKLLFQNCFPTLFPDAMGGLNPVKKKEHRIHEYKLADNCCHLMKWYDRRFAIHPTFKFFCLNLIQRRQIDGLIRRILDTLKPYFRSVRGSGLYWANVRDDLMAMLGNRVIPSRWPTFFLTLSAADSIWPDFFVACDPSLTLETARHLNSKTRQQYLNQCPDIAARYFSRRFKAFFE
;
A
#
# COMPACT_ATOMS: atom_id res chain seq x y z
N MET A 1 -0.04 -19.97 -21.24
CA MET A 1 0.49 -20.95 -20.26
C MET A 1 1.98 -21.18 -20.45
N GLU A 2 2.44 -21.65 -21.61
CA GLU A 2 3.87 -21.95 -21.86
C GLU A 2 4.80 -20.73 -21.67
N ARG A 3 4.39 -19.55 -22.17
CA ARG A 3 5.15 -18.29 -22.04
C ARG A 3 5.14 -17.69 -20.63
N LEU A 4 4.06 -17.93 -19.90
CA LEU A 4 3.93 -17.51 -18.51
C LEU A 4 4.91 -18.31 -17.63
N ALA A 5 5.01 -19.62 -17.90
CA ALA A 5 5.99 -20.48 -17.27
C ALA A 5 7.43 -19.98 -17.57
N GLU A 6 7.76 -19.62 -18.83
CA GLU A 6 9.09 -19.08 -19.16
C GLU A 6 9.46 -17.82 -18.35
N ALA A 7 8.55 -16.86 -18.22
CA ALA A 7 8.78 -15.62 -17.46
C ALA A 7 8.94 -15.88 -15.96
N VAL A 8 8.13 -16.77 -15.39
CA VAL A 8 8.25 -17.21 -14.00
C VAL A 8 9.61 -17.90 -13.79
N ASN A 9 9.98 -18.82 -14.68
CA ASN A 9 11.23 -19.59 -14.61
C ASN A 9 12.49 -18.73 -14.74
N GLU A 10 12.44 -17.63 -15.50
CA GLU A 10 13.52 -16.64 -15.57
C GLU A 10 13.69 -15.87 -14.24
N ALA A 11 12.62 -15.69 -13.48
CA ALA A 11 12.64 -14.99 -12.21
C ALA A 11 12.95 -15.90 -11.00
N THR A 12 12.54 -17.17 -11.05
CA THR A 12 12.67 -18.14 -9.95
C THR A 12 13.82 -19.14 -10.11
N GLY A 13 14.50 -19.16 -11.26
CA GLY A 13 15.65 -20.04 -11.48
C GLY A 13 15.27 -21.48 -11.86
N ARG A 14 14.67 -21.65 -13.05
CA ARG A 14 14.47 -22.95 -13.76
C ARG A 14 13.51 -23.96 -13.10
N SER A 15 12.22 -23.64 -12.98
CA SER A 15 11.18 -24.70 -12.88
C SER A 15 10.71 -25.11 -14.29
N VAL A 16 10.04 -26.26 -14.48
CA VAL A 16 9.71 -26.81 -15.83
C VAL A 16 8.19 -26.95 -16.10
N TYR A 17 7.27 -26.91 -15.11
CA TYR A 17 5.80 -26.98 -15.37
C TYR A 17 4.91 -26.36 -14.26
N PRO A 18 3.65 -25.96 -14.57
CA PRO A 18 2.89 -24.93 -13.85
C PRO A 18 1.84 -25.50 -12.87
N VAL A 19 2.27 -26.32 -11.90
CA VAL A 19 1.42 -26.73 -10.75
C VAL A 19 2.19 -26.71 -9.42
N ALA A 20 3.53 -26.63 -9.47
CA ALA A 20 4.33 -26.31 -8.28
C ALA A 20 4.21 -24.83 -7.86
N ASP A 21 3.60 -23.97 -8.69
CA ASP A 21 3.49 -22.51 -8.50
C ASP A 21 2.47 -22.07 -7.43
N LEU A 22 1.83 -23.01 -6.72
CA LEU A 22 1.14 -22.73 -5.46
C LEU A 22 1.99 -23.06 -4.23
N ALA A 23 3.20 -23.61 -4.41
CA ALA A 23 4.13 -23.72 -3.30
C ALA A 23 4.45 -22.30 -2.82
N PRO A 24 4.21 -21.98 -1.53
CA PRO A 24 4.62 -20.69 -1.01
C PRO A 24 6.11 -20.50 -1.28
N CYS A 25 6.47 -19.42 -1.95
CA CYS A 25 7.88 -19.05 -2.11
C CYS A 25 8.44 -18.87 -0.70
N ASN A 26 9.25 -19.83 -0.23
CA ASN A 26 9.86 -19.78 1.11
C ASN A 26 10.91 -18.65 1.20
N GLU A 27 11.30 -18.08 0.06
CA GLU A 27 12.18 -16.92 -0.03
C GLU A 27 11.39 -15.64 -0.28
N LEU A 28 11.68 -14.62 0.52
CA LEU A 28 11.06 -13.30 0.41
C LEU A 28 11.37 -12.69 -0.97
N ILE A 29 10.32 -12.35 -1.72
CA ILE A 29 10.47 -11.68 -3.02
C ILE A 29 10.96 -10.25 -2.78
N ASN A 30 12.13 -9.92 -3.32
CA ASN A 30 12.69 -8.58 -3.21
C ASN A 30 12.17 -7.68 -4.34
N GLU A 31 11.38 -6.69 -3.93
CA GLU A 31 10.78 -5.71 -4.82
C GLU A 31 11.76 -5.02 -5.79
N TYR A 32 13.00 -4.74 -5.37
CA TYR A 32 13.97 -3.96 -6.14
C TYR A 32 14.81 -4.81 -7.10
N THR A 33 15.04 -6.08 -6.77
CA THR A 33 15.92 -6.95 -7.55
C THR A 33 15.15 -7.92 -8.45
N THR A 34 13.91 -8.28 -8.09
CA THR A 34 13.10 -9.22 -8.84
C THR A 34 12.71 -8.66 -10.21
N LYS A 35 13.14 -9.36 -11.26
CA LYS A 35 12.72 -9.09 -12.64
C LYS A 35 11.28 -9.56 -12.87
N LEU A 36 10.57 -8.90 -13.79
CA LEU A 36 9.19 -9.25 -14.17
C LEU A 36 8.20 -9.31 -12.98
N LEU A 37 8.42 -8.47 -11.96
CA LEU A 37 7.64 -8.46 -10.72
C LEU A 37 6.11 -8.43 -10.96
N PHE A 38 5.64 -7.64 -11.92
CA PHE A 38 4.21 -7.46 -12.19
C PHE A 38 3.59 -8.73 -12.75
N GLN A 39 4.29 -9.37 -13.68
CA GLN A 39 3.88 -10.60 -14.33
C GLN A 39 3.83 -11.76 -13.33
N ASN A 40 4.80 -11.82 -12.42
CA ASN A 40 4.86 -12.86 -11.39
C ASN A 40 3.79 -12.67 -10.31
N CYS A 41 3.51 -11.43 -9.89
CA CYS A 41 2.49 -11.16 -8.87
C CYS A 41 1.05 -11.27 -9.40
N PHE A 42 0.83 -11.00 -10.70
CA PHE A 42 -0.50 -11.02 -11.31
C PHE A 42 -0.55 -11.79 -12.64
N PRO A 43 -0.33 -13.12 -12.62
CA PRO A 43 -0.45 -13.96 -13.83
C PRO A 43 -1.79 -13.82 -14.55
N THR A 44 -2.87 -13.60 -13.79
CA THR A 44 -4.24 -13.43 -14.31
C THR A 44 -4.43 -12.12 -15.10
N LEU A 45 -3.66 -11.08 -14.77
CA LEU A 45 -3.69 -9.80 -15.47
C LEU A 45 -2.72 -9.77 -16.66
N PHE A 46 -1.66 -10.58 -16.60
CA PHE A 46 -0.65 -10.71 -17.64
C PHE A 46 -0.59 -12.15 -18.20
N PRO A 47 -1.63 -12.60 -18.94
CA PRO A 47 -1.72 -13.99 -19.39
C PRO A 47 -0.57 -14.42 -20.33
N ASP A 48 -0.01 -13.48 -21.09
CA ASP A 48 1.14 -13.71 -21.97
C ASP A 48 2.48 -13.44 -21.29
N ALA A 49 2.48 -13.03 -20.02
CA ALA A 49 3.63 -12.50 -19.29
C ALA A 49 4.32 -11.30 -19.97
N MET A 50 3.55 -10.54 -20.76
CA MET A 50 4.03 -9.36 -21.47
C MET A 50 3.43 -8.07 -20.89
N GLY A 51 4.10 -6.93 -21.09
CA GLY A 51 3.54 -5.60 -20.80
C GLY A 51 3.62 -5.14 -19.34
N GLY A 52 4.39 -5.84 -18.49
CA GLY A 52 4.68 -5.39 -17.12
C GLY A 52 5.67 -4.23 -17.07
N LEU A 53 6.26 -3.95 -15.90
CA LEU A 53 7.21 -2.83 -15.77
C LEU A 53 8.48 -3.06 -16.62
N ASN A 54 9.10 -4.22 -16.47
CA ASN A 54 10.29 -4.59 -17.22
C ASN A 54 9.88 -5.43 -18.44
N PRO A 55 10.40 -5.12 -19.66
CA PRO A 55 10.13 -5.93 -20.83
C PRO A 55 10.80 -7.30 -20.73
N VAL A 56 10.14 -8.32 -21.26
CA VAL A 56 10.75 -9.65 -21.45
C VAL A 56 11.82 -9.53 -22.55
N LYS A 57 13.07 -9.84 -22.20
CA LYS A 57 14.21 -9.70 -23.12
C LYS A 57 13.97 -10.51 -24.40
N LYS A 58 14.32 -9.93 -25.55
CA LYS A 58 14.19 -10.54 -26.90
C LYS A 58 12.76 -10.80 -27.41
N LYS A 59 11.72 -10.67 -26.58
CA LYS A 59 10.32 -10.92 -26.96
C LYS A 59 9.47 -9.64 -27.03
N GLU A 60 9.72 -8.67 -26.16
CA GLU A 60 9.04 -7.37 -26.18
C GLU A 60 9.89 -6.29 -26.86
N HIS A 61 9.31 -5.66 -27.88
CA HIS A 61 9.83 -4.40 -28.41
C HIS A 61 8.98 -3.24 -27.88
N ARG A 62 9.61 -2.31 -27.16
CA ARG A 62 8.94 -1.11 -26.65
C ARG A 62 9.48 0.12 -27.36
N ILE A 63 8.55 0.93 -27.88
CA ILE A 63 8.88 2.21 -28.51
C ILE A 63 9.36 3.21 -27.44
N HIS A 64 8.78 3.14 -26.23
CA HIS A 64 9.08 4.04 -25.13
C HIS A 64 9.38 3.26 -23.85
N GLU A 65 10.36 3.75 -23.10
CA GLU A 65 10.64 3.29 -21.75
C GLU A 65 9.75 4.04 -20.78
N TYR A 66 9.06 3.30 -19.89
CA TYR A 66 8.15 3.86 -18.91
C TYR A 66 8.77 3.77 -17.52
N LYS A 67 8.73 4.88 -16.77
CA LYS A 67 8.97 4.82 -15.32
C LYS A 67 7.83 4.06 -14.65
N LEU A 68 8.06 3.62 -13.40
CA LEU A 68 7.07 2.85 -12.66
C LEU A 68 5.67 3.50 -12.63
N ALA A 69 5.59 4.78 -12.27
CA ALA A 69 4.31 5.48 -12.17
C ALA A 69 3.63 5.62 -13.54
N ASP A 70 4.40 5.87 -14.61
CA ASP A 70 3.88 5.97 -15.97
C ASP A 70 3.36 4.62 -16.49
N ASN A 71 4.07 3.52 -16.18
CA ASN A 71 3.62 2.17 -16.51
C ASN A 71 2.32 1.82 -15.77
N CYS A 72 2.24 2.07 -14.45
CA CYS A 72 1.00 1.89 -13.69
C CYS A 72 -0.14 2.74 -14.24
N CYS A 73 0.14 4.00 -14.63
CA CYS A 73 -0.83 4.90 -15.24
C CYS A 73 -1.33 4.37 -16.59
N HIS A 74 -0.43 3.90 -17.44
CA HIS A 74 -0.77 3.28 -18.71
C HIS A 74 -1.66 2.05 -18.51
N LEU A 75 -1.28 1.13 -17.61
CA LEU A 75 -2.05 -0.08 -17.32
C LEU A 75 -3.45 0.24 -16.76
N MET A 76 -3.58 1.22 -15.88
CA MET A 76 -4.89 1.63 -15.33
C MET A 76 -5.77 2.34 -16.35
N LYS A 77 -5.17 3.04 -17.33
CA LYS A 77 -5.87 3.71 -18.43
C LYS A 77 -6.05 2.82 -19.66
N TRP A 78 -5.59 1.57 -19.60
CA TRP A 78 -5.67 0.66 -20.73
C TRP A 78 -7.13 0.46 -21.15
N TYR A 79 -7.34 0.23 -22.44
CA TYR A 79 -8.68 0.06 -23.00
C TYR A 79 -9.46 -1.03 -22.25
N ASP A 80 -8.76 -2.11 -21.94
CA ASP A 80 -9.28 -3.17 -21.10
C ASP A 80 -9.15 -2.80 -19.62
N ARG A 81 -10.30 -2.66 -18.97
CA ARG A 81 -10.41 -2.18 -17.59
C ARG A 81 -10.00 -3.21 -16.53
N ARG A 82 -9.54 -4.41 -16.92
CA ARG A 82 -9.09 -5.46 -15.98
C ARG A 82 -8.16 -4.93 -14.89
N PHE A 83 -7.18 -4.10 -15.25
CA PHE A 83 -6.25 -3.49 -14.30
C PHE A 83 -6.90 -2.48 -13.35
N ALA A 84 -7.77 -1.60 -13.88
CA ALA A 84 -8.43 -0.57 -13.08
C ALA A 84 -9.48 -1.14 -12.11
N ILE A 85 -10.11 -2.25 -12.49
CA ILE A 85 -11.13 -2.92 -11.68
C ILE A 85 -10.48 -3.73 -10.56
N HIS A 86 -9.34 -4.39 -10.83
CA HIS A 86 -8.72 -5.32 -9.88
C HIS A 86 -8.23 -4.61 -8.58
N PRO A 87 -8.84 -4.90 -7.42
CA PRO A 87 -8.57 -4.17 -6.18
C PRO A 87 -7.15 -4.39 -5.67
N THR A 88 -6.66 -5.63 -5.72
CA THR A 88 -5.32 -5.99 -5.27
C THR A 88 -4.24 -5.36 -6.14
N PHE A 89 -4.51 -5.19 -7.44
CA PHE A 89 -3.56 -4.57 -8.36
C PHE A 89 -3.42 -3.07 -8.07
N LYS A 90 -4.54 -2.37 -7.86
CA LYS A 90 -4.53 -0.97 -7.42
C LYS A 90 -3.76 -0.79 -6.11
N PHE A 91 -4.03 -1.63 -5.12
CA PHE A 91 -3.32 -1.60 -3.85
C PHE A 91 -1.82 -1.84 -4.05
N PHE A 92 -1.45 -2.85 -4.84
CA PHE A 92 -0.06 -3.15 -5.17
C PHE A 92 0.63 -1.96 -5.82
N CYS A 93 0.07 -1.39 -6.90
CA CYS A 93 0.64 -0.23 -7.58
C CYS A 93 0.78 0.99 -6.65
N LEU A 94 -0.23 1.25 -5.82
CA LEU A 94 -0.20 2.37 -4.87
C LEU A 94 0.97 2.21 -3.88
N ASN A 95 1.10 1.03 -3.26
CA ASN A 95 2.18 0.74 -2.32
C ASN A 95 3.55 0.79 -2.98
N LEU A 96 3.67 0.23 -4.19
CA LEU A 96 4.91 0.19 -4.95
C LEU A 96 5.36 1.62 -5.31
N ILE A 97 4.43 2.46 -5.79
CA ILE A 97 4.73 3.85 -6.10
C ILE A 97 5.14 4.59 -4.83
N GLN A 98 4.40 4.43 -3.71
CA GLN A 98 4.68 5.07 -2.42
C GLN A 98 6.04 4.68 -1.83
N ARG A 99 6.44 3.41 -1.91
CA ARG A 99 7.72 2.92 -1.36
C ARG A 99 8.92 3.32 -2.21
N ARG A 100 8.76 3.41 -3.53
CA ARG A 100 9.83 3.86 -4.43
C ARG A 100 9.88 5.39 -4.60
N GLN A 101 9.18 6.15 -3.77
CA GLN A 101 9.14 7.61 -3.89
C GLN A 101 10.50 8.24 -3.60
N ILE A 102 11.08 8.80 -4.66
CA ILE A 102 11.95 9.98 -4.64
C ILE A 102 11.47 10.88 -5.81
N ASP A 103 11.16 12.15 -5.53
CA ASP A 103 10.88 13.28 -6.47
C ASP A 103 9.44 13.71 -6.85
N GLY A 104 9.29 15.05 -7.01
CA GLY A 104 8.03 15.77 -7.26
C GLY A 104 7.36 15.54 -8.62
N LEU A 105 8.07 14.98 -9.62
CA LEU A 105 7.48 14.56 -10.90
C LEU A 105 6.43 13.44 -10.70
N ILE A 106 6.69 12.55 -9.75
CA ILE A 106 5.81 11.42 -9.42
C ILE A 106 4.49 11.92 -8.81
N ARG A 107 4.49 13.08 -8.15
CA ARG A 107 3.28 13.66 -7.56
C ARG A 107 2.23 14.03 -8.62
N ARG A 108 2.65 14.57 -9.77
CA ARG A 108 1.75 14.87 -10.90
C ARG A 108 1.10 13.61 -11.47
N ILE A 109 1.88 12.52 -11.56
CA ILE A 109 1.38 11.23 -12.03
C ILE A 109 0.41 10.62 -11.00
N LEU A 110 0.71 10.76 -9.71
CA LEU A 110 -0.19 10.35 -8.63
C LEU A 110 -1.51 11.13 -8.65
N ASP A 111 -1.51 12.42 -8.97
CA ASP A 111 -2.74 13.19 -9.14
C ASP A 111 -3.60 12.64 -10.29
N THR A 112 -2.94 12.23 -11.39
CA THR A 112 -3.61 11.58 -12.52
C THR A 112 -4.17 10.20 -12.15
N LEU A 113 -3.50 9.50 -11.23
CA LEU A 113 -3.92 8.18 -10.76
C LEU A 113 -4.89 8.21 -9.57
N LYS A 114 -5.06 9.37 -8.92
CA LYS A 114 -5.93 9.58 -7.77
C LYS A 114 -7.36 9.03 -7.97
N PRO A 115 -8.02 9.18 -9.15
CA PRO A 115 -9.36 8.64 -9.36
C PRO A 115 -9.43 7.11 -9.28
N TYR A 116 -8.35 6.40 -9.60
CA TYR A 116 -8.26 4.94 -9.51
C TYR A 116 -7.99 4.51 -8.06
N PHE A 117 -7.09 5.22 -7.38
CA PHE A 117 -6.66 4.88 -6.03
C PHE A 117 -7.62 5.30 -4.91
N ARG A 118 -8.55 6.23 -5.14
CA ARG A 118 -9.58 6.58 -4.14
C ARG A 118 -10.41 5.39 -3.65
N SER A 119 -10.50 4.32 -4.46
CA SER A 119 -11.21 3.09 -4.10
C SER A 119 -10.42 2.16 -3.17
N VAL A 120 -9.13 2.43 -2.95
CA VAL A 120 -8.26 1.62 -2.11
C VAL A 120 -8.48 1.99 -0.64
N ARG A 121 -9.34 1.23 0.04
CA ARG A 121 -9.70 1.46 1.45
C ARG A 121 -8.47 1.59 2.35
N GLY A 122 -8.55 2.51 3.31
CA GLY A 122 -7.48 2.77 4.27
C GLY A 122 -6.30 3.58 3.73
N SER A 123 -6.20 3.78 2.41
CA SER A 123 -5.17 4.66 1.84
C SER A 123 -5.43 6.13 2.16
N GLY A 124 -4.38 6.95 2.17
CA GLY A 124 -4.52 8.40 2.33
C GLY A 124 -5.41 9.05 1.26
N LEU A 125 -5.42 8.49 0.03
CA LEU A 125 -6.28 8.97 -1.06
C LEU A 125 -7.75 8.60 -0.85
N TYR A 126 -8.03 7.43 -0.26
CA TYR A 126 -9.37 7.06 0.16
C TYR A 126 -9.90 8.00 1.24
N TRP A 127 -9.11 8.26 2.28
CA TRP A 127 -9.51 9.19 3.36
C TRP A 127 -9.68 10.63 2.87
N ALA A 128 -8.85 11.07 1.92
CA ALA A 128 -9.05 12.36 1.25
C ALA A 128 -10.39 12.41 0.51
N ASN A 129 -10.78 11.35 -0.20
CA ASN A 129 -12.08 11.29 -0.86
C ASN A 129 -13.23 11.30 0.14
N VAL A 130 -13.16 10.51 1.21
CA VAL A 130 -14.18 10.49 2.28
C VAL A 130 -14.32 11.86 2.94
N ARG A 131 -13.20 12.55 3.18
CA ARG A 131 -13.20 13.92 3.70
C ARG A 131 -13.88 14.89 2.71
N ASP A 132 -13.54 14.80 1.43
CA ASP A 132 -14.11 15.69 0.40
C ASP A 132 -15.63 15.45 0.29
N ASP A 133 -16.09 14.20 0.36
CA ASP A 133 -17.51 13.84 0.41
C ASP A 133 -18.21 14.42 1.66
N LEU A 134 -17.57 14.33 2.83
CA LEU A 134 -18.09 14.90 4.08
C LEU A 134 -18.17 16.43 4.03
N MET A 135 -17.16 17.09 3.47
CA MET A 135 -17.17 18.54 3.29
C MET A 135 -18.26 18.98 2.30
N ALA A 136 -18.51 18.19 1.26
CA ALA A 136 -19.61 18.43 0.33
C ALA A 136 -20.98 18.28 1.01
N MET A 137 -21.13 17.32 1.93
CA MET A 137 -22.35 17.19 2.74
C MET A 137 -22.53 18.40 3.67
N LEU A 138 -21.48 18.84 4.38
CA LEU A 138 -21.52 20.02 5.25
C LEU A 138 -21.79 21.32 4.47
N GLY A 139 -21.26 21.46 3.26
CA GLY A 139 -21.45 22.66 2.43
C GLY A 139 -22.85 22.79 1.83
N ASN A 140 -23.67 21.72 1.87
CA ASN A 140 -24.96 21.70 1.20
C ASN A 140 -26.07 22.35 2.04
N ARG A 141 -26.37 23.61 1.75
CA ARG A 141 -27.40 24.43 2.43
C ARG A 141 -28.84 23.94 2.23
N VAL A 142 -29.07 23.00 1.32
CA VAL A 142 -30.42 22.52 0.94
C VAL A 142 -30.92 21.41 1.89
N ILE A 143 -30.06 20.82 2.74
CA ILE A 143 -30.46 19.72 3.61
C ILE A 143 -30.57 20.20 5.07
N PRO A 144 -31.76 20.61 5.54
CA PRO A 144 -31.94 21.14 6.89
C PRO A 144 -31.75 20.12 8.04
N SER A 145 -31.65 18.80 7.76
CA SER A 145 -31.66 17.75 8.80
C SER A 145 -30.61 16.63 8.65
N ARG A 146 -29.52 16.80 7.89
CA ARG A 146 -28.46 15.75 7.74
C ARG A 146 -27.04 16.22 8.08
N TRP A 147 -26.90 17.21 8.93
CA TRP A 147 -25.61 17.52 9.54
C TRP A 147 -25.19 16.30 10.37
N PRO A 148 -24.01 15.68 10.16
CA PRO A 148 -23.51 14.72 11.11
C PRO A 148 -23.38 15.42 12.47
N THR A 149 -24.25 15.07 13.42
CA THR A 149 -24.38 15.75 14.72
C THR A 149 -23.12 15.64 15.57
N PHE A 150 -22.34 14.57 15.36
CA PHE A 150 -21.00 14.41 15.88
C PHE A 150 -20.18 13.58 14.90
N PHE A 151 -18.92 13.96 14.72
CA PHE A 151 -17.95 13.21 13.93
C PHE A 151 -16.89 12.65 14.88
N LEU A 152 -16.76 11.32 14.90
CA LEU A 152 -15.80 10.61 15.75
C LEU A 152 -14.78 9.90 14.87
N THR A 153 -13.50 10.18 15.11
CA THR A 153 -12.38 9.42 14.52
C THR A 153 -11.63 8.72 15.64
N LEU A 154 -11.56 7.39 15.55
CA LEU A 154 -10.76 6.57 16.45
C LEU A 154 -9.50 6.14 15.71
N SER A 155 -8.34 6.43 16.29
CA SER A 155 -7.05 5.96 15.79
C SER A 155 -6.28 5.34 16.95
N ALA A 156 -5.58 4.25 16.67
CA ALA A 156 -4.53 3.71 17.53
C ALA A 156 -3.37 4.71 17.51
N ALA A 157 -3.42 5.71 18.39
CA ALA A 157 -2.40 6.76 18.49
C ALA A 157 -1.21 6.26 19.33
N ASP A 158 -0.67 5.10 18.96
CA ASP A 158 0.26 4.36 19.81
C ASP A 158 1.61 5.08 19.96
N SER A 159 1.96 5.95 19.01
CA SER A 159 3.18 6.75 19.00
C SER A 159 3.17 7.93 19.97
N ILE A 160 2.07 8.21 20.65
CA ILE A 160 1.96 9.35 21.58
C ILE A 160 1.73 8.94 23.03
N TRP A 161 1.86 7.65 23.37
CA TRP A 161 1.63 7.18 24.73
C TRP A 161 2.93 7.12 25.53
N PRO A 162 3.21 8.09 26.42
CA PRO A 162 4.45 8.10 27.20
C PRO A 162 4.54 6.89 28.13
N ASP A 163 3.41 6.48 28.72
CA ASP A 163 3.32 5.31 29.60
C ASP A 163 3.69 4.00 28.88
N PHE A 164 3.43 3.92 27.57
CA PHE A 164 3.82 2.78 26.74
C PHE A 164 5.34 2.71 26.60
N PHE A 165 6.02 3.84 26.38
CA PHE A 165 7.49 3.85 26.28
C PHE A 165 8.16 3.48 27.60
N VAL A 166 7.62 3.93 28.73
CA VAL A 166 8.07 3.50 30.07
C VAL A 166 7.87 2.00 30.29
N ALA A 167 6.78 1.42 29.76
CA ALA A 167 6.55 -0.02 29.84
C ALA A 167 7.51 -0.84 28.95
N CYS A 168 7.98 -0.27 27.84
CA CYS A 168 8.98 -0.91 26.97
C CYS A 168 10.39 -0.80 27.55
N ASP A 169 10.70 0.33 28.17
CA ASP A 169 12.01 0.62 28.76
C ASP A 169 11.84 1.12 30.20
N PRO A 170 11.95 0.23 31.20
CA PRO A 170 11.80 0.59 32.61
C PRO A 170 12.83 1.59 33.13
N SER A 171 13.90 1.86 32.38
CA SER A 171 14.89 2.88 32.73
C SER A 171 14.41 4.31 32.43
N LEU A 172 13.36 4.45 31.62
CA LEU A 172 12.85 5.73 31.17
C LEU A 172 11.84 6.30 32.16
N THR A 173 11.97 7.59 32.48
CA THR A 173 10.95 8.30 33.27
C THR A 173 9.82 8.83 32.37
N LEU A 174 8.64 9.08 32.96
CA LEU A 174 7.48 9.57 32.22
C LEU A 174 7.73 10.94 31.55
N GLU A 175 8.45 11.83 32.22
CA GLU A 175 8.83 13.13 31.66
C GLU A 175 9.75 12.97 30.45
N THR A 176 10.76 12.10 30.55
CA THR A 176 11.65 11.79 29.42
C THR A 176 10.86 11.15 28.26
N ALA A 177 9.89 10.27 28.55
CA ALA A 177 9.04 9.61 27.55
C ALA A 177 8.26 10.60 26.68
N ARG A 178 7.74 11.68 27.28
CA ARG A 178 6.96 12.71 26.57
C ARG A 178 7.80 13.46 25.54
N HIS A 179 9.08 13.64 25.81
CA HIS A 179 10.00 14.40 24.95
C HIS A 179 10.80 13.55 23.96
N LEU A 180 10.48 12.25 23.83
CA LEU A 180 11.11 11.39 22.83
C LEU A 180 10.84 11.89 21.40
N ASN A 181 11.86 11.78 20.54
CA ASN A 181 11.75 12.08 19.11
C ASN A 181 10.83 11.04 18.40
N SER A 182 10.12 11.46 17.36
CA SER A 182 9.28 10.61 16.51
C SER A 182 9.99 9.36 16.01
N LYS A 183 11.27 9.45 15.65
CA LYS A 183 12.06 8.29 15.21
C LYS A 183 12.25 7.26 16.33
N THR A 184 12.56 7.72 17.54
CA THR A 184 12.76 6.86 18.71
C THR A 184 11.44 6.21 19.13
N ARG A 185 10.34 6.97 19.11
CA ARG A 185 8.99 6.45 19.36
C ARG A 185 8.63 5.32 18.40
N GLN A 186 8.94 5.49 17.10
CA GLN A 186 8.73 4.44 16.11
C GLN A 186 9.60 3.20 16.35
N GLN A 187 10.84 3.38 16.82
CA GLN A 187 11.72 2.27 17.15
C GLN A 187 11.14 1.42 18.29
N TYR A 188 10.66 2.05 19.37
CA TYR A 188 10.00 1.32 20.47
C TYR A 188 8.77 0.55 20.00
N LEU A 189 7.93 1.13 19.14
CA LEU A 189 6.78 0.42 18.56
C LEU A 189 7.20 -0.79 17.71
N ASN A 190 8.28 -0.65 16.93
CA ASN A 190 8.77 -1.75 16.10
C ASN A 190 9.43 -2.85 16.93
N GLN A 191 10.05 -2.50 18.06
CA GLN A 191 10.75 -3.45 18.94
C GLN A 191 9.79 -4.17 19.90
N CYS A 192 8.71 -3.51 20.33
CA CYS A 192 7.76 -4.03 21.33
C CYS A 192 6.31 -4.04 20.80
N PRO A 193 6.01 -4.74 19.69
CA PRO A 193 4.67 -4.73 19.08
C PRO A 193 3.61 -5.43 19.95
N ASP A 194 4.02 -6.41 20.76
CA ASP A 194 3.15 -7.15 21.69
C ASP A 194 2.64 -6.27 22.83
N ILE A 195 3.53 -5.44 23.40
CA ILE A 195 3.17 -4.47 24.43
C ILE A 195 2.21 -3.43 23.83
N ALA A 196 2.50 -2.93 22.63
CA ALA A 196 1.68 -1.93 21.95
C ALA A 196 0.23 -2.44 21.75
N ALA A 197 0.08 -3.67 21.23
CA ALA A 197 -1.23 -4.30 21.03
C ALA A 197 -2.00 -4.49 22.35
N ARG A 198 -1.33 -4.96 23.41
CA ARG A 198 -1.94 -5.11 24.74
C ARG A 198 -2.35 -3.76 25.32
N TYR A 199 -1.53 -2.73 25.13
CA TYR A 199 -1.79 -1.38 25.62
C TYR A 199 -3.01 -0.77 24.91
N PHE A 200 -3.08 -0.91 23.59
CA PHE A 200 -4.23 -0.50 22.80
C PHE A 200 -5.51 -1.20 23.28
N SER A 201 -5.46 -2.53 23.43
CA SER A 201 -6.62 -3.30 23.90
C SER A 201 -7.09 -2.86 25.29
N ARG A 202 -6.17 -2.64 26.24
CA ARG A 202 -6.51 -2.16 27.58
C ARG A 202 -7.13 -0.77 27.56
N ARG A 203 -6.58 0.16 26.77
CA ARG A 203 -7.14 1.52 26.63
C ARG A 203 -8.50 1.52 25.96
N PHE A 204 -8.68 0.67 24.94
CA PHE A 204 -9.96 0.49 24.27
C PHE A 204 -11.03 0.02 25.26
N LYS A 205 -10.72 -1.03 26.04
CA LYS A 205 -11.61 -1.52 27.10
C LYS A 205 -11.90 -0.43 28.13
N ALA A 206 -10.88 0.22 28.68
CA ALA A 206 -11.08 1.27 29.68
C ALA A 206 -11.92 2.48 29.20
N PHE A 207 -12.04 2.70 27.89
CA PHE A 207 -12.82 3.79 27.33
C PHE A 207 -14.25 3.38 26.94
N PHE A 208 -14.46 2.13 26.50
CA PHE A 208 -15.73 1.66 25.92
C PHE A 208 -16.46 0.59 26.75
N GLU A 209 -15.76 -0.12 27.64
CA GLU A 209 -16.31 -1.10 28.60
C GLU A 209 -16.31 -0.49 30.02
#